data_AF-A0A1C5LP58-F1
#
_entry.id   AF-A0A1C5LP58-F1
#
_cell.length_a   1.000
_cell.length_b   1.000
_cell.length_c   1.000
_cell.angle_alpha   90.00
_cell.angle_beta   90.00
_cell.angle_gamma   90.00
#
_symmetry.space_group_name_H-M   'P 1'
#
loop_
_entity.id
_entity.type
_entity.pdbx_description
1 polymer ?
#
loop_
_entity_poly.entity_id
_entity_poly.type
_entity_poly.pdbx_seq_one_letter_code
_entity_poly.pdbx_strand_id
1 'polypeptide(L)' 'MPLSVEYTVPGITSERLWDIVNKIIEVAKCSVEAGFDCSEFRFAHNYLPHSMPSSEINHRSNEWSGSFEDQ' A
#
# COMPACT_ATOMS: atom_id res chain seq x y z
N MET A 1 16.40 -0.48 8.07
CA MET A 1 16.50 -0.73 9.52
C MET A 1 16.24 -2.21 9.72
N PRO A 2 17.18 -3.00 10.28
CA PRO A 2 16.90 -4.40 10.56
C PRO A 2 15.79 -4.50 11.62
N LEU A 3 14.76 -5.26 11.32
CA LEU A 3 13.70 -5.63 12.27
C LEU A 3 14.08 -6.98 12.90
N SER A 4 13.71 -7.20 14.17
CA SER A 4 13.86 -8.53 14.77
C SER A 4 12.82 -9.49 14.18
N VAL A 5 13.08 -10.80 14.27
CA VAL A 5 12.16 -11.82 13.76
C VAL A 5 10.84 -11.87 14.54
N GLU A 6 10.83 -11.40 15.79
CA GLU A 6 9.65 -11.31 16.64
C GLU A 6 8.86 -10.00 16.42
N TYR A 7 9.43 -9.03 15.72
CA TYR A 7 8.78 -7.74 15.53
C TYR A 7 7.78 -7.80 14.38
N THR A 8 6.50 -7.59 14.70
CA THR A 8 5.46 -7.37 13.70
C THR A 8 5.29 -5.88 13.45
N VAL A 9 5.42 -5.45 12.19
CA VAL A 9 5.13 -4.06 11.80
C VAL A 9 3.65 -3.78 12.07
N PRO A 10 3.30 -2.73 12.82
CA PRO A 10 1.92 -2.38 13.06
C PRO A 10 1.15 -2.14 11.75
N GLY A 11 -0.10 -2.59 11.70
CA GLY A 11 -0.98 -2.29 10.58
C GLY A 11 -1.17 -0.77 10.41
N ILE A 12 -0.99 -0.29 9.18
CA ILE A 12 -1.41 1.05 8.77
C ILE A 12 -2.91 1.27 9.03
N THR A 13 -3.27 2.46 9.51
CA THR A 13 -4.67 2.86 9.78
C THR A 13 -5.41 3.21 8.49
N SER A 14 -6.74 3.13 8.52
CA SER A 14 -7.58 3.48 7.37
C SER A 14 -7.42 4.95 6.95
N GLU A 15 -7.34 5.87 7.91
CA GLU A 15 -7.05 7.28 7.65
C GLU A 15 -5.73 7.44 6.87
N ARG A 16 -4.69 6.70 7.29
CA ARG A 16 -3.38 6.78 6.64
C ARG A 16 -3.36 6.10 5.27
N LEU A 17 -4.18 5.06 5.05
CA LEU A 17 -4.37 4.50 3.71
C LEU A 17 -5.01 5.53 2.78
N TRP A 18 -6.03 6.25 3.22
CA TRP A 18 -6.65 7.33 2.44
C TRP A 18 -5.67 8.48 2.15
N ASP A 19 -4.81 8.85 3.10
CA ASP A 19 -3.71 9.79 2.84
C ASP A 19 -2.78 9.32 1.72
N ILE A 20 -2.49 8.02 1.66
CA ILE A 20 -1.62 7.45 0.63
C ILE A 20 -2.30 7.47 -0.73
N VAL A 21 -3.60 7.17 -0.79
CA VAL A 21 -4.39 7.32 -2.02
C VAL A 21 -4.31 8.76 -2.53
N ASN A 22 -4.50 9.75 -1.66
CA ASN A 22 -4.37 11.17 -2.03
C ASN A 22 -2.97 11.51 -2.54
N LYS A 23 -1.92 10.98 -1.92
CA LYS A 23 -0.53 11.16 -2.37
C LYS A 23 -0.25 10.51 -3.71
N ILE A 24 -0.83 9.35 -4.00
CA ILE A 24 -0.72 8.71 -5.33
C ILE A 24 -1.30 9.63 -6.40
N ILE A 25 -2.45 10.27 -6.12
CA ILE A 25 -3.08 11.24 -7.03
C ILE A 25 -2.18 12.47 -7.24
N GLU A 26 -1.60 13.01 -6.16
CA GLU A 26 -0.65 14.13 -6.25
C GLU A 26 0.57 13.78 -7.10
N VAL A 27 1.19 12.63 -6.84
CA VAL A 27 2.37 12.16 -7.58
C VAL A 27 2.04 11.87 -9.04
N ALA A 28 0.84 11.35 -9.34
CA ALA A 28 0.40 11.15 -10.73
C ALA A 28 0.24 12.48 -11.48
N LYS A 29 -0.18 13.56 -10.81
CA LYS A 29 -0.18 14.90 -11.43
C LYS A 29 1.23 15.40 -11.68
N CYS A 30 2.12 15.23 -10.70
CA CYS A 30 3.53 15.59 -10.85
C CYS A 30 4.21 14.82 -11.99
N SER A 31 3.87 13.55 -12.22
CA SER A 31 4.47 12.78 -13.32
C SER A 31 4.04 13.29 -14.69
N VAL A 32 2.79 13.75 -14.83
CA VAL A 32 2.31 14.43 -16.04
C VAL A 32 3.05 15.75 -16.25
N GLU A 33 3.16 16.58 -15.22
CA GLU A 33 3.87 17.87 -15.30
C GLU A 33 5.36 17.71 -15.64
N ALA A 34 5.98 16.63 -15.16
CA ALA A 34 7.37 16.29 -15.46
C ALA A 34 7.58 15.69 -16.86
N GLY A 35 6.50 15.43 -17.62
CA GLY A 35 6.58 14.92 -18.98
C GLY A 35 6.86 13.42 -19.08
N PHE A 36 6.54 12.63 -18.06
CA PHE A 36 6.61 11.17 -18.16
C PHE A 36 5.51 10.62 -19.08
N ASP A 37 5.87 9.66 -19.93
CA ASP A 37 4.91 8.99 -20.82
C ASP A 37 4.01 7.98 -20.10
N CYS A 38 4.47 7.44 -18.97
CA CYS A 38 3.75 6.42 -18.20
C CYS A 38 4.13 6.48 -16.71
N SER A 39 3.19 6.07 -15.86
CA SER A 39 3.42 5.85 -14.43
C SER A 39 3.14 4.39 -14.10
N GLU A 40 4.10 3.69 -13.52
CA GLU A 40 3.94 2.31 -13.08
C GLU A 40 3.48 2.27 -11.63
N PHE A 41 2.39 1.55 -11.36
CA PHE A 41 1.99 1.24 -10.00
C PHE A 41 2.62 -0.06 -9.53
N ARG A 42 3.59 0.05 -8.60
CA ARG A 42 4.39 -1.10 -8.15
C ARG A 42 3.63 -1.96 -7.14
N PHE A 43 3.04 -3.04 -7.63
CA PHE A 43 2.19 -3.97 -6.88
C PHE A 43 2.88 -5.30 -6.52
N ALA A 44 4.19 -5.27 -6.24
CA ALA A 44 5.02 -6.46 -6.07
C ALA A 44 6.00 -6.34 -4.89
N HIS A 45 6.76 -7.42 -4.65
CA HIS A 45 7.96 -7.44 -3.80
C HIS A 45 7.74 -6.92 -2.37
N ASN A 46 6.60 -7.25 -1.77
CA ASN A 46 6.29 -6.93 -0.37
C ASN A 46 6.22 -5.42 -0.06
N TYR A 47 6.09 -4.58 -1.08
CA TYR A 47 5.72 -3.18 -0.88
C TYR A 47 4.26 -3.05 -0.44
N LEU A 48 3.90 -1.87 0.07
CA LEU A 48 2.57 -1.61 0.63
C LEU A 48 1.42 -2.11 -0.26
N PRO A 49 1.39 -1.86 -1.58
CA PRO A 49 0.27 -2.29 -2.40
C PRO A 49 0.17 -3.82 -2.54
N HIS A 50 1.29 -4.54 -2.55
CA HIS A 50 1.32 -6.01 -2.51
C HIS A 50 0.92 -6.56 -1.14
N SER A 51 1.24 -5.83 -0.07
CA SER A 51 0.97 -6.27 1.30
C SER A 51 -0.51 -6.30 1.66
N MET A 52 -1.40 -5.64 0.89
CA MET A 52 -2.84 -5.59 1.15
C MET A 52 -3.57 -6.89 0.73
N PRO A 53 -3.39 -7.41 -0.50
CA PRO A 53 -4.03 -8.66 -0.92
C PRO A 53 -3.31 -9.94 -0.47
N SER A 54 -2.06 -9.86 0.01
CA SER A 54 -1.33 -11.07 0.44
C SER A 54 -1.83 -11.57 1.79
N SER A 55 -2.39 -12.79 1.81
CA SER A 55 -2.85 -13.47 3.03
C SER A 55 -1.74 -13.78 4.03
N GLU A 56 -0.50 -13.84 3.55
CA GLU A 56 0.73 -14.11 4.30
C GLU A 56 1.28 -12.87 4.99
N ILE A 57 0.79 -11.67 4.62
CA ILE A 57 1.25 -10.38 5.15
C ILE A 57 0.10 -9.63 5.84
N ASN A 58 -1.09 -9.60 5.24
CA ASN A 58 -2.25 -8.86 5.75
C ASN A 58 -3.05 -9.70 6.76
N HIS A 59 -2.71 -9.58 8.03
CA HIS A 59 -3.47 -10.21 9.13
C HIS A 59 -4.43 -9.25 9.83
N ARG A 60 -4.90 -8.21 9.12
CA ARG A 60 -5.92 -7.30 9.65
C ARG A 60 -7.23 -8.04 9.90
N SER A 61 -8.05 -7.42 10.74
CA SER A 61 -9.41 -7.85 11.06
C SER A 61 -10.40 -6.69 10.92
N ASN A 62 -10.16 -5.81 9.95
CA ASN A 62 -10.96 -4.61 9.68
C ASN A 62 -11.41 -4.59 8.21
N GLU A 63 -11.97 -3.46 7.76
CA GLU A 63 -12.56 -3.31 6.43
C GLU A 63 -11.58 -3.45 5.24
N TRP A 64 -10.27 -3.61 5.50
CA TRP A 64 -9.24 -3.80 4.49
C TRP A 64 -8.72 -5.25 4.44
N SER A 65 -9.55 -6.21 4.85
CA SER A 65 -9.19 -7.63 4.99
C SER A 65 -10.43 -8.51 5.13
N GLY A 66 -10.36 -9.76 4.67
CA GLY A 66 -11.37 -10.79 4.96
C GLY A 66 -12.07 -11.35 3.72
N SER A 67 -12.14 -10.58 2.63
CA SER A 67 -12.61 -11.02 1.31
C SER A 67 -11.70 -10.50 0.20
N PHE A 68 -11.89 -10.99 -1.03
CA PHE A 68 -11.15 -10.48 -2.19
C PHE A 68 -11.55 -9.04 -2.51
N GLU A 69 -12.81 -8.68 -2.23
CA GLU A 69 -13.35 -7.34 -2.46
C GLU A 69 -12.85 -6.31 -1.43
N ASP A 70 -12.55 -6.75 -0.21
CA ASP A 70 -12.02 -5.90 0.87
C ASP A 70 -10.50 -5.66 0.76
N GLN A 71 -9.80 -6.37 -0.14
CA GLN A 71 -8.34 -6.40 -0.27
C GLN A 71 -7.75 -5.44 -1.31
#